data_AF-A0A178Z605-F1
#
_entry.id   AF-A0A178Z605-F1
#
_cell.length_a   1.000
_cell.length_b   1.000
_cell.length_c   1.000
_cell.angle_alpha   90.00
_cell.angle_beta   90.00
_cell.angle_gamma   90.00
#
_symmetry.space_group_name_H-M   'P 1'
#
loop_
_entity.id
_entity.type
_entity.pdbx_description
1 polymer ?
#
loop_
_entity_poly.entity_id
_entity_poly.type
_entity_poly.pdbx_seq_one_letter_code
_entity_poly.pdbx_strand_id
1 'polypeptide(L)'
;MATLLWVTKSAQSQSLSQSEGQERLDIFSQAQAVSRHQKAASRKQATTTLYRVNTAVTTGRKHVFKLKNFQATRGSRHPGLGHANPDHRYCACTSPWLPLTPSYPIQRNHDWTVHERRSASYFQEVAVNKILTVQRHREFWKGIVPCLVESEPGIRHLVVAIAATYEFLQRPRAVPLDHFALTQCNKALRTILSGETNRQSLITSSILVATYHLLRAENEAADRAIDSGLKMLQLDNGTDSGGGLEQLSSVLMSIGQQHGYKLWAADVAFLFEKTVANCEDIRLVQHFPSGPFTNGEQVLSSFKAMMMEVIARVMRNITLGAYVDPDCSFACDVGQHFSTILFHWDMLYRSLPANSATEKLQLVQVKVGLLLARLLFHAKLLAADELRVDAYAGTFAEICRLGKEVIASRHAGRPVVYVDRFVNGTFFTCAMLCRDPQIRRDFISLLKSQLGYQDGLVNYARGHVAMIMADIEEHGLVVDSCHDIPETKRIGVCELSCSEDRVLRLGYMAATWTERTSLNHHFSRIPAELNDYTHQEINECLKGMMGAYAMYRKLDLFRAPNGYLRKMYYGELLVRVIFRPGIVVNTGEALDCSNL
;
A
#
# COMPACT_ATOMS: atom_id res chain seq x y z
N MET A 1 -20.91 9.67 18.94
CA MET A 1 -20.76 8.19 19.03
C MET A 1 -21.68 7.42 18.09
N ALA A 2 -22.92 7.87 17.80
CA ALA A 2 -23.82 7.19 16.85
C ALA A 2 -23.33 7.14 15.38
N THR A 3 -22.37 7.99 14.97
CA THR A 3 -21.80 8.06 13.62
C THR A 3 -20.75 6.97 13.29
N LEU A 4 -20.37 6.13 14.26
CA LEU A 4 -19.53 4.94 14.05
C LEU A 4 -20.33 3.71 13.54
N LEU A 5 -21.64 3.80 13.53
CA LEU A 5 -22.52 2.73 13.09
C LEU A 5 -22.70 2.87 11.58
N TRP A 6 -22.07 1.98 10.82
CA TRP A 6 -22.61 1.31 9.64
C TRP A 6 -21.51 0.36 9.14
N VAL A 7 -21.42 -0.81 9.78
CA VAL A 7 -20.84 -2.00 9.14
C VAL A 7 -21.99 -2.56 8.30
N THR A 8 -21.89 -2.43 6.98
CA THR A 8 -22.85 -3.00 6.03
C THR A 8 -22.96 -4.50 6.29
N LYS A 9 -24.16 -4.97 6.63
CA LYS A 9 -24.52 -6.39 6.58
C LYS A 9 -24.19 -6.90 5.17
N SER A 10 -23.29 -7.87 5.03
CA SER A 10 -23.22 -8.61 3.78
C SER A 10 -24.52 -9.39 3.63
N ALA A 11 -25.07 -9.44 2.41
CA ALA A 11 -26.36 -10.09 2.12
C ALA A 11 -26.36 -11.61 2.42
N GLN A 12 -25.21 -12.19 2.81
CA GLN A 12 -25.05 -13.62 3.08
C GLN A 12 -24.86 -13.98 4.56
N SER A 13 -24.84 -13.02 5.50
CA SER A 13 -24.80 -13.37 6.94
C SER A 13 -26.20 -13.40 7.54
N GLN A 14 -26.89 -14.54 7.44
CA GLN A 14 -27.98 -14.81 8.39
C GLN A 14 -27.36 -15.05 9.76
N SER A 15 -27.70 -14.19 10.72
CA SER A 15 -27.24 -14.31 12.09
C SER A 15 -27.83 -15.58 12.73
N LEU A 16 -26.96 -16.48 13.20
CA LEU A 16 -27.31 -17.61 14.07
C LEU A 16 -28.00 -17.17 15.38
N SER A 17 -28.10 -15.87 15.67
CA SER A 17 -28.78 -15.36 16.86
C SER A 17 -30.31 -15.50 16.82
N GLN A 18 -30.91 -15.81 15.66
CA GLN A 18 -32.38 -15.92 15.50
C GLN A 18 -32.91 -17.32 15.13
N SER A 19 -32.04 -18.31 14.91
CA SER A 19 -32.47 -19.69 14.62
C SER A 19 -33.01 -20.38 15.88
N GLU A 20 -34.17 -21.03 15.79
CA GLU A 20 -34.75 -21.84 16.87
C GLU A 20 -33.80 -22.99 17.28
N GLY A 21 -33.93 -23.47 18.53
CA GLY A 21 -32.99 -24.41 19.14
C GLY A 21 -32.78 -25.70 18.34
N GLN A 22 -33.78 -26.14 17.58
CA GLN A 22 -33.71 -27.36 16.76
C GLN A 22 -32.83 -27.16 15.52
N GLU A 23 -32.89 -26.00 14.88
CA GLU A 23 -32.09 -25.67 13.69
C GLU A 23 -30.60 -25.55 14.01
N ARG A 24 -30.27 -25.05 15.22
CA ARG A 24 -28.87 -25.06 15.72
C ARG A 24 -28.36 -26.48 15.97
N LEU A 25 -29.19 -27.36 16.53
CA LEU A 25 -28.83 -28.75 16.77
C LEU A 25 -28.62 -29.52 15.46
N ASP A 26 -29.45 -29.25 14.44
CA ASP A 26 -29.35 -29.89 13.14
C ASP A 26 -28.10 -29.44 12.37
N ILE A 27 -27.74 -28.14 12.43
CA ILE A 27 -26.50 -27.61 11.83
C ILE A 27 -25.26 -28.18 12.54
N PHE A 28 -25.26 -28.28 13.87
CA PHE A 28 -24.15 -28.91 14.61
C PHE A 28 -24.05 -30.42 14.34
N SER A 29 -25.18 -31.10 14.19
CA SER A 29 -25.24 -32.53 13.84
C SER A 29 -24.72 -32.78 12.42
N GLN A 30 -25.10 -31.94 11.45
CA GLN A 30 -24.56 -31.99 10.08
C GLN A 30 -23.06 -31.71 10.04
N ALA A 31 -22.57 -30.71 10.77
CA ALA A 31 -21.14 -30.41 10.84
C ALA A 31 -20.32 -31.57 11.46
N GLN A 32 -20.87 -32.24 12.48
CA GLN A 32 -20.26 -33.44 13.05
C GLN A 32 -20.31 -34.65 12.10
N ALA A 33 -21.39 -34.83 11.34
CA ALA A 33 -21.51 -35.89 10.33
C ALA A 33 -20.49 -35.72 9.20
N VAL A 34 -20.31 -34.50 8.70
CA VAL A 34 -19.32 -34.17 7.66
C VAL A 34 -17.88 -34.38 8.18
N SER A 35 -17.59 -33.99 9.41
CA SER A 35 -16.27 -34.23 10.04
C SER A 35 -15.97 -35.74 10.21
N ARG A 36 -16.98 -36.55 10.55
CA ARG A 36 -16.84 -38.01 10.67
C ARG A 36 -16.62 -38.67 9.31
N HIS A 37 -17.31 -38.23 8.26
CA HIS A 37 -17.08 -38.71 6.89
C HIS A 37 -15.69 -38.34 6.35
N GLN A 38 -15.18 -37.14 6.62
CA GLN A 38 -13.83 -36.73 6.23
C GLN A 38 -12.74 -37.51 6.99
N LYS A 39 -12.92 -37.78 8.30
CA LYS A 39 -12.01 -38.66 9.05
C LYS A 39 -12.02 -40.10 8.54
N ALA A 40 -13.18 -40.64 8.16
CA ALA A 40 -13.29 -41.98 7.57
C ALA A 40 -12.62 -42.07 6.19
N ALA A 41 -12.76 -41.03 5.36
CA ALA A 41 -12.09 -40.93 4.05
C ALA A 41 -10.56 -40.83 4.19
N SER A 42 -10.07 -40.03 5.15
CA SER A 42 -8.62 -39.91 5.41
C SER A 42 -7.98 -41.21 5.92
N ARG A 43 -8.71 -42.00 6.72
CA ARG A 43 -8.26 -43.34 7.15
C ARG A 43 -8.21 -44.32 6.00
N LYS A 44 -9.19 -44.32 5.08
CA LYS A 44 -9.15 -45.19 3.88
C LYS A 44 -7.98 -44.84 2.95
N GLN A 45 -7.68 -43.55 2.74
CA GLN A 45 -6.52 -43.11 1.95
C GLN A 45 -5.17 -43.49 2.57
N ALA A 46 -5.05 -43.44 3.90
CA ALA A 46 -3.83 -43.85 4.60
C ALA A 46 -3.56 -45.37 4.46
N THR A 47 -4.62 -46.20 4.51
CA THR A 47 -4.48 -47.66 4.34
C THR A 47 -4.14 -48.05 2.90
N THR A 48 -4.66 -47.35 1.89
CA THR A 48 -4.33 -47.59 0.47
C THR A 48 -2.90 -47.16 0.12
N THR A 49 -2.36 -46.15 0.81
CA THR A 49 -0.99 -45.66 0.58
C THR A 49 0.05 -46.60 1.19
N LEU A 50 -0.25 -47.25 2.33
CA LEU A 50 0.64 -48.24 2.96
C LEU A 50 0.76 -49.55 2.16
N TYR A 51 -0.26 -49.95 1.39
CA TYR A 51 -0.19 -51.14 0.53
C TYR A 51 0.54 -50.91 -0.81
N ARG A 52 0.68 -49.66 -1.26
CA ARG A 52 1.32 -49.31 -2.54
C ARG A 52 2.83 -49.09 -2.47
N VAL A 53 3.41 -48.98 -1.27
CA VAL A 53 4.85 -48.72 -1.07
C VAL A 53 5.67 -50.02 -0.93
N ASN A 54 5.04 -51.19 -0.77
CA ASN A 54 5.75 -52.46 -0.56
C ASN A 54 6.02 -53.28 -1.84
N THR A 55 5.77 -52.76 -3.05
CA THR A 55 5.97 -53.51 -4.31
C THR A 55 6.88 -52.85 -5.34
N ALA A 56 7.68 -51.86 -4.97
CA ALA A 56 8.70 -51.33 -5.87
C ALA A 56 10.03 -51.09 -5.15
N VAL A 57 11.03 -51.88 -5.54
CA VAL A 57 12.49 -51.63 -5.60
C VAL A 57 13.29 -52.82 -5.06
N THR A 58 13.56 -53.76 -5.95
CA THR A 58 14.79 -54.57 -5.95
C THR A 58 15.71 -54.03 -7.05
N THR A 59 17.02 -54.06 -6.78
CA THR A 59 18.17 -53.58 -7.59
C THR A 59 18.38 -52.06 -7.53
N GLY A 60 19.51 -51.48 -7.13
CA GLY A 60 20.80 -52.01 -6.69
C GLY A 60 21.91 -51.08 -7.19
N ARG A 61 22.55 -50.27 -6.32
CA ARG A 61 24.01 -50.05 -6.26
C ARG A 61 24.39 -48.99 -5.23
N LYS A 62 25.41 -49.35 -4.46
CA LYS A 62 26.02 -48.63 -3.34
C LYS A 62 27.00 -47.57 -3.86
N HIS A 63 27.08 -46.42 -3.20
CA HIS A 63 28.36 -45.76 -2.93
C HIS A 63 28.33 -45.07 -1.56
N VAL A 64 29.37 -45.36 -0.78
CA VAL A 64 29.64 -44.95 0.59
C VAL A 64 30.50 -43.69 0.55
N PHE A 65 30.25 -42.68 1.38
CA PHE A 65 31.32 -41.90 2.03
C PHE A 65 30.85 -41.23 3.34
N LYS A 66 31.77 -41.24 4.32
CA LYS A 66 31.62 -41.03 5.76
C LYS A 66 31.45 -39.55 6.16
N LEU A 67 30.62 -39.33 7.20
CA LEU A 67 30.63 -38.12 8.03
C LEU A 67 31.88 -38.06 8.93
N LYS A 68 32.42 -36.85 9.13
CA LYS A 68 33.25 -36.50 10.29
C LYS A 68 32.66 -35.29 11.02
N ASN A 69 32.48 -35.48 12.33
CA ASN A 69 32.16 -34.46 13.34
C ASN A 69 33.37 -33.56 13.63
N PHE A 70 33.13 -32.30 13.99
CA PHE A 70 33.99 -31.46 14.86
C PHE A 70 33.10 -30.33 15.43
N GLN A 71 32.64 -30.40 16.69
CA GLN A 71 33.27 -29.97 17.96
C GLN A 71 33.56 -28.47 18.10
N ALA A 72 32.91 -27.91 19.13
CA ALA A 72 32.99 -26.55 19.63
C ALA A 72 34.30 -26.27 20.38
N THR A 73 34.73 -25.00 20.39
CA THR A 73 35.71 -24.49 21.34
C THR A 73 35.28 -23.14 21.91
N ARG A 74 35.33 -23.06 23.25
CA ARG A 74 35.35 -21.85 24.08
C ARG A 74 36.78 -21.30 24.11
N GLY A 75 36.94 -19.98 24.25
CA GLY A 75 38.20 -19.36 24.67
C GLY A 75 38.06 -17.85 24.86
N SER A 76 38.32 -17.38 26.08
CA SER A 76 38.28 -15.98 26.53
C SER A 76 39.57 -15.21 26.21
N ARG A 77 39.50 -13.86 26.19
CA ARG A 77 40.31 -12.93 27.02
C ARG A 77 40.24 -11.48 26.51
N HIS A 78 39.92 -10.56 27.43
CA HIS A 78 40.28 -9.13 27.46
C HIS A 78 41.75 -8.98 27.91
N PRO A 79 42.48 -7.84 27.69
CA PRO A 79 42.20 -6.54 28.35
C PRO A 79 42.68 -5.21 27.68
N GLY A 80 42.25 -4.08 28.29
CA GLY A 80 42.96 -2.77 28.37
C GLY A 80 42.57 -1.71 27.33
N LEU A 81 41.82 -0.63 27.65
CA LEU A 81 42.09 0.60 28.43
C LEU A 81 42.60 1.80 27.60
N GLY A 82 41.81 2.89 27.60
CA GLY A 82 42.32 4.27 27.70
C GLY A 82 42.27 5.17 26.45
N HIS A 83 41.27 6.06 26.36
CA HIS A 83 41.47 7.52 26.46
C HIS A 83 40.16 8.30 26.32
N ALA A 84 39.96 9.25 27.25
CA ALA A 84 38.87 10.19 27.30
C ALA A 84 39.15 11.42 26.42
N ASN A 85 38.12 11.98 25.79
CA ASN A 85 38.12 13.34 25.28
C ASN A 85 36.77 14.00 25.65
N PRO A 86 36.75 15.11 26.42
CA PRO A 86 35.53 15.83 26.76
C PRO A 86 35.39 17.06 25.84
N ASP A 87 34.38 17.09 24.99
CA ASP A 87 33.70 18.33 24.55
C ASP A 87 32.69 18.00 23.47
N HIS A 88 31.42 17.80 23.86
CA HIS A 88 30.27 18.16 23.04
C HIS A 88 29.03 18.23 23.95
N ARG A 89 28.64 19.46 24.29
CA ARG A 89 27.38 19.76 24.98
C ARG A 89 26.21 19.43 24.05
N TYR A 90 25.57 18.28 24.28
CA TYR A 90 24.20 18.06 23.83
C TYR A 90 23.25 18.46 24.96
N CYS A 91 22.33 19.38 24.65
CA CYS A 91 21.17 19.70 25.47
C CYS A 91 20.36 18.42 25.73
N ALA A 92 20.45 17.89 26.94
CA ALA A 92 19.54 16.87 27.43
C ALA A 92 18.19 17.52 27.75
N CYS A 93 17.23 17.44 26.82
CA CYS A 93 15.82 17.54 27.17
C CYS A 93 15.43 16.21 27.83
N THR A 94 15.57 16.12 29.15
CA THR A 94 15.00 15.06 29.96
C THR A 94 13.47 15.17 29.89
N SER A 95 12.85 14.28 29.12
CA SER A 95 11.41 14.05 29.12
C SER A 95 11.00 13.39 30.45
N PRO A 96 9.94 13.84 31.16
CA PRO A 96 9.63 13.42 32.53
C PRO A 96 8.85 12.10 32.61
N TRP A 97 9.03 11.17 31.67
CA TRP A 97 8.34 9.88 31.69
C TRP A 97 9.34 8.75 32.01
N LEU A 98 8.90 7.85 32.90
CA LEU A 98 9.55 6.68 33.49
C LEU A 98 10.63 5.98 32.62
N PRO A 99 11.64 5.34 33.26
CA PRO A 99 12.87 4.94 32.60
C PRO A 99 12.63 3.94 31.45
N LEU A 100 13.08 4.33 30.25
CA LEU A 100 13.16 3.48 29.07
C LEU A 100 14.09 2.29 29.33
N THR A 101 13.52 1.15 29.71
CA THR A 101 14.18 -0.16 29.62
C THR A 101 13.87 -0.83 28.27
N PRO A 102 14.81 -1.55 27.66
CA PRO A 102 14.63 -2.17 26.35
C PRO A 102 13.67 -3.36 26.42
N SER A 103 12.66 -3.38 25.54
CA SER A 103 11.89 -4.56 25.10
C SER A 103 11.55 -5.61 26.16
N TYR A 104 10.49 -5.39 26.94
CA TYR A 104 9.88 -6.45 27.73
C TYR A 104 8.95 -7.31 26.84
N PRO A 105 9.04 -8.66 26.89
CA PRO A 105 8.02 -9.52 26.30
C PRO A 105 6.68 -9.31 27.05
N ILE A 106 5.59 -9.21 26.28
CA ILE A 106 4.17 -9.18 26.71
C ILE A 106 4.00 -9.94 28.03
N GLN A 107 3.72 -9.22 29.13
CA GLN A 107 3.52 -9.83 30.44
C GLN A 107 2.26 -10.72 30.41
N ARG A 108 2.31 -11.86 31.12
CA ARG A 108 1.29 -12.93 31.10
C ARG A 108 -0.01 -12.50 31.81
N ASN A 109 -0.84 -11.67 31.18
CA ASN A 109 -2.24 -11.51 31.58
C ASN A 109 -3.02 -12.80 31.24
N HIS A 110 -3.79 -13.33 32.21
CA HIS A 110 -4.48 -14.63 32.11
C HIS A 110 -5.66 -14.66 31.11
N ASP A 111 -6.03 -13.52 30.52
CA ASP A 111 -7.24 -13.40 29.68
C ASP A 111 -7.01 -13.57 28.17
N TRP A 112 -5.79 -13.86 27.73
CA TRP A 112 -5.52 -14.04 26.31
C TRP A 112 -5.80 -15.46 25.84
N THR A 113 -6.63 -15.60 24.80
CA THR A 113 -6.67 -16.86 24.06
C THR A 113 -5.34 -17.10 23.34
N VAL A 114 -5.04 -18.37 22.99
CA VAL A 114 -3.83 -18.74 22.25
C VAL A 114 -3.77 -18.01 20.89
N HIS A 115 -4.92 -17.89 20.21
CA HIS A 115 -5.02 -17.23 18.91
C HIS A 115 -4.80 -15.71 18.98
N GLU A 116 -5.31 -15.05 20.02
CA GLU A 116 -5.08 -13.62 20.26
C GLU A 116 -3.58 -13.37 20.53
N ARG A 117 -2.94 -14.17 21.40
CA ARG A 117 -1.51 -14.04 21.72
C ARG A 117 -0.62 -14.17 20.49
N ARG A 118 -0.88 -15.19 19.68
CA ARG A 118 -0.16 -15.40 18.42
C ARG A 118 -0.34 -14.22 17.48
N SER A 119 -1.57 -13.71 17.34
CA SER A 119 -1.88 -12.61 16.43
C SER A 119 -1.28 -11.28 16.89
N ALA A 120 -1.27 -10.99 18.19
CA ALA A 120 -0.59 -9.82 18.73
C ALA A 120 0.94 -9.89 18.58
N SER A 121 1.53 -11.09 18.74
CA SER A 121 2.97 -11.28 18.46
C SER A 121 3.27 -11.06 16.98
N TYR A 122 2.44 -11.63 16.09
CA TYR A 122 2.53 -11.42 14.65
C TYR A 122 2.38 -9.94 14.25
N PHE A 123 1.54 -9.17 14.96
CA PHE A 123 1.44 -7.73 14.77
C PHE A 123 2.78 -7.04 15.00
N GLN A 124 3.40 -7.26 16.17
CA GLN A 124 4.62 -6.58 16.57
C GLN A 124 5.83 -6.96 15.70
N GLU A 125 5.95 -8.24 15.34
CA GLU A 125 7.10 -8.76 14.60
C GLU A 125 6.98 -8.51 13.09
N VAL A 126 5.78 -8.63 12.54
CA VAL A 126 5.58 -8.67 11.09
C VAL A 126 4.70 -7.53 10.61
N ALA A 127 3.46 -7.44 11.11
CA ALA A 127 2.49 -6.51 10.55
C ALA A 127 2.99 -5.07 10.68
N VAL A 128 3.37 -4.62 11.88
CA VAL A 128 3.83 -3.24 12.17
C VAL A 128 4.96 -2.82 11.22
N ASN A 129 5.95 -3.67 10.98
CA ASN A 129 7.05 -3.34 10.08
C ASN A 129 6.64 -3.23 8.60
N LYS A 130 5.43 -3.69 8.25
CA LYS A 130 4.83 -3.62 6.91
C LYS A 130 3.74 -2.57 6.78
N ILE A 131 3.08 -2.21 7.90
CA ILE A 131 2.22 -1.02 8.03
C ILE A 131 3.10 0.24 7.94
N LEU A 132 4.24 0.23 8.63
CA LEU A 132 5.20 1.33 8.59
C LEU A 132 5.86 1.42 7.20
N THR A 133 5.33 2.24 6.30
CA THR A 133 6.00 2.55 5.02
C THR A 133 7.14 3.55 5.16
N VAL A 134 7.17 4.26 6.29
CA VAL A 134 8.17 5.27 6.66
C VAL A 134 8.37 5.17 8.18
N GLN A 135 9.55 5.53 8.70
CA GLN A 135 9.78 5.68 10.16
C GLN A 135 8.81 6.64 10.87
N ARG A 136 7.97 7.34 10.11
CA ARG A 136 6.94 8.24 10.58
C ARG A 136 6.01 7.50 11.55
N HIS A 137 5.84 8.09 12.74
CA HIS A 137 4.99 7.54 13.81
C HIS A 137 5.47 6.19 14.39
N ARG A 138 6.76 5.84 14.25
CA ARG A 138 7.35 4.65 14.91
C ARG A 138 7.01 4.58 16.40
N GLU A 139 7.13 5.70 17.11
CA GLU A 139 6.82 5.82 18.53
C GLU A 139 5.35 5.52 18.84
N PHE A 140 4.42 5.84 17.94
CA PHE A 140 3.01 5.46 18.11
C PHE A 140 2.83 3.94 17.97
N TRP A 141 3.34 3.35 16.87
CA TRP A 141 3.12 1.93 16.56
C TRP A 141 3.94 0.96 17.43
N LYS A 142 5.15 1.35 17.84
CA LYS A 142 6.07 0.52 18.64
C LYS A 142 6.16 0.92 20.11
N GLY A 143 5.66 2.10 20.48
CA GLY A 143 5.60 2.57 21.87
C GLY A 143 4.17 2.59 22.40
N ILE A 144 3.35 3.53 21.92
CA ILE A 144 2.00 3.79 22.45
C ILE A 144 1.07 2.58 22.29
N VAL A 145 0.97 2.01 21.08
CA VAL A 145 0.03 0.91 20.80
C VAL A 145 0.32 -0.32 21.68
N PRO A 146 1.56 -0.83 21.79
CA PRO A 146 1.88 -1.93 22.70
C PRO A 146 1.48 -1.66 24.15
N CYS A 147 1.72 -0.45 24.67
CA CYS A 147 1.31 -0.09 26.03
C CYS A 147 -0.22 -0.17 26.19
N LEU A 148 -0.98 0.38 25.23
CA LEU A 148 -2.43 0.36 25.27
C LEU A 148 -3.03 -1.04 25.05
N VAL A 149 -2.38 -1.93 24.32
CA VAL A 149 -2.84 -3.33 24.16
C VAL A 149 -2.90 -4.08 25.50
N GLU A 150 -2.01 -3.75 26.43
CA GLU A 150 -2.00 -4.35 27.76
C GLU A 150 -3.12 -3.80 28.63
N SER A 151 -3.32 -2.48 28.63
CA SER A 151 -4.27 -1.80 29.52
C SER A 151 -5.71 -1.73 29.00
N GLU A 152 -5.93 -1.73 27.67
CA GLU A 152 -7.22 -1.45 27.05
C GLU A 152 -7.72 -2.63 26.20
N PRO A 153 -8.74 -3.38 26.65
CA PRO A 153 -9.21 -4.57 25.92
C PRO A 153 -9.75 -4.25 24.51
N GLY A 154 -10.33 -3.06 24.32
CA GLY A 154 -10.79 -2.61 23.00
C GLY A 154 -9.63 -2.48 22.00
N ILE A 155 -8.51 -1.88 22.44
CA ILE A 155 -7.29 -1.73 21.63
C ILE A 155 -6.66 -3.09 21.32
N ARG A 156 -6.61 -3.97 22.33
CA ARG A 156 -6.14 -5.35 22.16
C ARG A 156 -6.88 -6.07 21.05
N HIS A 157 -8.21 -6.03 21.07
CA HIS A 157 -9.05 -6.65 20.05
C HIS A 157 -8.83 -6.04 18.66
N LEU A 158 -8.63 -4.71 18.53
CA LEU A 158 -8.29 -4.08 17.25
C LEU A 158 -6.94 -4.55 16.70
N VAL A 159 -5.91 -4.60 17.54
CA VAL A 159 -4.57 -5.06 17.13
C VAL A 159 -4.61 -6.51 16.64
N VAL A 160 -5.33 -7.38 17.36
CA VAL A 160 -5.54 -8.77 16.93
C VAL A 160 -6.29 -8.82 15.60
N ALA A 161 -7.33 -8.00 15.41
CA ALA A 161 -8.09 -7.94 14.16
C ALA A 161 -7.20 -7.52 12.97
N ILE A 162 -6.41 -6.45 13.13
CA ILE A 162 -5.48 -5.95 12.12
C ILE A 162 -4.47 -7.04 11.75
N ALA A 163 -3.88 -7.71 12.74
CA ALA A 163 -2.89 -8.76 12.50
C ALA A 163 -3.48 -9.98 11.79
N ALA A 164 -4.67 -10.41 12.20
CA ALA A 164 -5.37 -11.53 11.58
C ALA A 164 -5.79 -11.21 10.14
N THR A 165 -6.28 -10.00 9.87
CA THR A 165 -6.55 -9.53 8.50
C THR A 165 -5.26 -9.51 7.69
N TYR A 166 -4.17 -8.93 8.20
CA TYR A 166 -2.90 -8.88 7.48
C TYR A 166 -2.37 -10.30 7.15
N GLU A 167 -2.46 -11.24 8.08
CA GLU A 167 -2.03 -12.62 7.82
C GLU A 167 -2.93 -13.33 6.82
N PHE A 168 -4.25 -13.12 6.89
CA PHE A 168 -5.19 -13.63 5.90
C PHE A 168 -4.81 -13.17 4.49
N LEU A 169 -4.37 -11.91 4.34
CA LEU A 169 -3.89 -11.37 3.07
C LEU A 169 -2.62 -12.01 2.56
N GLN A 170 -1.71 -12.37 3.45
CA GLN A 170 -0.51 -13.11 3.08
C GLN A 170 -0.81 -14.59 2.78
N ARG A 171 -1.88 -15.13 3.36
CA ARG A 171 -2.27 -16.55 3.27
C ARG A 171 -3.77 -16.69 2.94
N PRO A 172 -4.18 -16.41 1.69
CA PRO A 172 -5.58 -16.42 1.25
C PRO A 172 -6.40 -17.68 1.59
N ARG A 173 -5.74 -18.83 1.76
CA ARG A 173 -6.39 -20.10 2.12
C ARG A 173 -6.83 -20.19 3.59
N ALA A 174 -6.56 -19.16 4.39
CA ALA A 174 -6.87 -19.13 5.81
C ALA A 174 -8.20 -18.40 6.11
N VAL A 175 -9.30 -18.79 5.46
CA VAL A 175 -10.66 -18.24 5.69
C VAL A 175 -11.03 -18.09 7.18
N PRO A 176 -10.65 -19.01 8.10
CA PRO A 176 -10.92 -18.82 9.53
C PRO A 176 -10.32 -17.54 10.13
N LEU A 177 -9.21 -17.01 9.57
CA LEU A 177 -8.59 -15.77 10.02
C LEU A 177 -9.45 -14.54 9.68
N ASP A 178 -10.18 -14.54 8.57
CA ASP A 178 -11.07 -13.43 8.20
C ASP A 178 -12.25 -13.34 9.19
N HIS A 179 -12.90 -14.46 9.46
CA HIS A 179 -13.97 -14.53 10.46
C HIS A 179 -13.47 -14.16 11.87
N PHE A 180 -12.27 -14.62 12.22
CA PHE A 180 -11.62 -14.28 13.48
C PHE A 180 -11.34 -12.76 13.56
N ALA A 181 -10.81 -12.15 12.50
CA ALA A 181 -10.53 -10.72 12.45
C ALA A 181 -11.80 -9.88 12.63
N LEU A 182 -12.87 -10.22 11.90
CA LEU A 182 -14.19 -9.58 12.03
C LEU A 182 -14.76 -9.71 13.44
N THR A 183 -14.64 -10.90 14.03
CA THR A 183 -15.09 -11.15 15.41
C THR A 183 -14.34 -10.27 16.40
N GLN A 184 -13.03 -10.14 16.24
CA GLN A 184 -12.18 -9.32 17.10
C GLN A 184 -12.47 -7.83 16.92
N CYS A 185 -12.64 -7.35 15.70
CA CYS A 185 -13.06 -5.96 15.45
C CYS A 185 -14.41 -5.64 16.11
N ASN A 186 -15.40 -6.54 15.98
CA ASN A 186 -16.71 -6.37 16.63
C ASN A 186 -16.61 -6.36 18.17
N LYS A 187 -15.76 -7.22 18.76
CA LYS A 187 -15.49 -7.19 20.20
C LYS A 187 -14.90 -5.85 20.62
N ALA A 188 -13.91 -5.35 19.87
CA ALA A 188 -13.30 -4.06 20.15
C ALA A 188 -14.32 -2.93 20.18
N LEU A 189 -15.13 -2.82 19.12
CA LEU A 189 -16.14 -1.77 19.01
C LEU A 189 -17.15 -1.83 20.16
N ARG A 190 -17.59 -3.03 20.55
CA ARG A 190 -18.47 -3.19 21.72
C ARG A 190 -17.82 -2.70 23.00
N THR A 191 -16.57 -3.11 23.26
CA THR A 191 -15.83 -2.69 24.45
C THR A 191 -15.65 -1.17 24.50
N ILE A 192 -15.26 -0.55 23.37
CA ILE A 192 -15.06 0.90 23.26
C ILE A 192 -16.38 1.66 23.49
N LEU A 193 -17.50 1.13 22.99
CA LEU A 193 -18.82 1.74 23.14
C LEU A 193 -19.44 1.54 24.53
N SER A 194 -19.12 0.43 25.21
CA SER A 194 -19.69 0.10 26.52
C SER A 194 -18.90 0.68 27.70
N GLY A 195 -17.64 1.08 27.49
CA GLY A 195 -16.73 1.49 28.56
C GLY A 195 -16.51 2.99 28.64
N GLU A 196 -16.18 3.47 29.84
CA GLU A 196 -15.54 4.77 30.06
C GLU A 196 -14.10 4.72 29.55
N THR A 197 -13.95 4.86 28.23
CA THR A 197 -12.66 4.78 27.56
C THR A 197 -11.98 6.14 27.63
N ASN A 198 -10.72 6.19 28.09
CA ASN A 198 -9.93 7.43 28.07
C ASN A 198 -9.85 7.97 26.63
N ARG A 199 -9.90 9.29 26.47
CA ARG A 199 -9.75 10.00 25.20
C ARG A 199 -8.55 9.54 24.37
N GLN A 200 -7.40 9.27 25.00
CA GLN A 200 -6.21 8.74 24.32
C GLN A 200 -6.51 7.38 23.65
N SER A 201 -7.20 6.50 24.36
CA SER A 201 -7.65 5.19 23.88
C SER A 201 -8.72 5.31 22.80
N LEU A 202 -9.62 6.30 22.87
CA LEU A 202 -10.60 6.59 21.82
C LEU A 202 -9.95 7.04 20.50
N ILE A 203 -9.04 8.02 20.56
CA ILE A 203 -8.32 8.50 19.37
C ILE A 203 -7.45 7.39 18.77
N THR A 204 -6.75 6.63 19.63
CA THR A 204 -5.97 5.46 19.18
C THR A 204 -6.87 4.41 18.54
N SER A 205 -8.06 4.17 19.10
CA SER A 205 -9.06 3.29 18.49
C SER A 205 -9.50 3.78 17.11
N SER A 206 -9.74 5.08 16.93
CA SER A 206 -10.08 5.65 15.62
C SER A 206 -8.98 5.38 14.58
N ILE A 207 -7.71 5.55 14.96
CA ILE A 207 -6.56 5.24 14.08
C ILE A 207 -6.55 3.75 13.73
N LEU A 208 -6.72 2.86 14.70
CA LEU A 208 -6.67 1.41 14.51
C LEU A 208 -7.89 0.88 13.75
N VAL A 209 -9.08 1.44 13.94
CA VAL A 209 -10.28 1.12 13.16
C VAL A 209 -10.10 1.56 11.71
N ALA A 210 -9.58 2.78 11.48
CA ALA A 210 -9.26 3.22 10.12
C ALA A 210 -8.23 2.28 9.47
N THR A 211 -7.19 1.89 10.21
CA THR A 211 -6.16 0.92 9.81
C THR A 211 -6.80 -0.42 9.41
N TYR A 212 -7.70 -0.97 10.23
CA TYR A 212 -8.43 -2.19 9.92
C TYR A 212 -9.27 -2.07 8.63
N HIS A 213 -10.03 -0.99 8.44
CA HIS A 213 -10.84 -0.80 7.24
C HIS A 213 -10.00 -0.56 5.98
N LEU A 214 -8.87 0.13 6.10
CA LEU A 214 -7.93 0.32 4.99
C LEU A 214 -7.32 -1.01 4.53
N LEU A 215 -6.96 -1.91 5.46
CA LEU A 215 -6.55 -3.27 5.11
C LEU A 215 -7.58 -4.00 4.28
N ARG A 216 -8.85 -3.67 4.50
CA ARG A 216 -10.00 -4.26 3.82
C ARG A 216 -10.46 -3.50 2.58
N ALA A 217 -9.71 -2.49 2.15
CA ALA A 217 -10.11 -1.58 1.08
C ALA A 217 -11.50 -0.93 1.29
N GLU A 218 -11.98 -0.85 2.54
CA GLU A 218 -13.25 -0.22 2.93
C GLU A 218 -13.01 1.28 3.18
N ASN A 219 -12.69 2.03 2.12
CA ASN A 219 -12.21 3.42 2.20
C ASN A 219 -13.16 4.35 2.95
N GLU A 220 -14.47 4.25 2.72
CA GLU A 220 -15.44 5.12 3.38
C GLU A 220 -15.52 4.88 4.89
N ALA A 221 -15.42 3.62 5.33
CA ALA A 221 -15.43 3.29 6.75
C ALA A 221 -14.15 3.78 7.43
N ALA A 222 -13.02 3.72 6.72
CA ALA A 222 -11.77 4.32 7.18
C ALA A 222 -11.86 5.85 7.30
N ASP A 223 -12.38 6.54 6.28
CA ASP A 223 -12.58 8.00 6.30
C ASP A 223 -13.51 8.40 7.47
N ARG A 224 -14.62 7.69 7.70
CA ARG A 224 -15.51 7.94 8.86
C ARG A 224 -14.80 7.78 10.21
N ALA A 225 -13.92 6.78 10.33
CA ALA A 225 -13.15 6.55 11.54
C ALA A 225 -12.14 7.67 11.80
N ILE A 226 -11.49 8.15 10.73
CA ILE A 226 -10.57 9.30 10.78
C ILE A 226 -11.31 10.57 11.18
N ASP A 227 -12.41 10.90 10.49
CA ASP A 227 -13.23 12.08 10.78
C ASP A 227 -13.74 12.09 12.21
N SER A 228 -14.13 10.92 12.72
CA SER A 228 -14.55 10.77 14.11
C SER A 228 -13.42 11.12 15.07
N GLY A 229 -12.20 10.63 14.83
CA GLY A 229 -11.04 10.98 15.65
C GLY A 229 -10.65 12.47 15.53
N LEU A 230 -10.78 13.07 14.35
CA LEU A 230 -10.49 14.50 14.14
C LEU A 230 -11.47 15.39 14.90
N LYS A 231 -12.75 15.05 14.88
CA LYS A 231 -13.77 15.71 15.70
C LYS A 231 -13.47 15.57 17.20
N MET A 232 -12.98 14.41 17.63
CA MET A 232 -12.56 14.20 19.02
C MET A 232 -11.34 15.03 19.41
N LEU A 233 -10.46 15.41 18.47
CA LEU A 233 -9.34 16.32 18.75
C LEU A 233 -9.78 17.78 18.86
N GLN A 234 -10.76 18.20 18.05
CA GLN A 234 -11.25 19.59 18.03
C GLN A 234 -12.03 20.00 19.28
N LEU A 235 -12.56 19.04 20.04
CA LEU A 235 -13.25 19.30 21.30
C LEU A 235 -12.28 19.76 22.43
N ASP A 236 -10.99 19.95 22.17
CA ASP A 236 -9.93 20.20 23.17
C ASP A 236 -9.33 21.62 23.22
N ASN A 237 -10.04 22.66 22.75
CA ASN A 237 -9.49 24.02 22.77
C ASN A 237 -9.34 24.66 24.18
N GLY A 238 -9.35 23.88 25.26
CA GLY A 238 -9.17 24.38 26.63
C GLY A 238 -8.47 23.37 27.53
N THR A 239 -7.30 23.78 28.04
CA THR A 239 -6.51 23.23 29.16
C THR A 239 -5.64 21.97 28.95
N ASP A 240 -4.32 22.18 29.09
CA ASP A 240 -3.23 21.21 29.33
C ASP A 240 -3.23 19.91 28.51
N SER A 241 -2.96 20.02 27.21
CA SER A 241 -2.61 18.87 26.36
C SER A 241 -1.17 18.42 26.60
N GLY A 242 -0.99 17.38 27.40
CA GLY A 242 0.29 16.65 27.48
C GLY A 242 0.73 16.12 26.10
N GLY A 243 2.05 16.04 25.85
CA GLY A 243 2.64 15.75 24.53
C GLY A 243 2.21 14.45 23.83
N GLY A 244 1.53 13.52 24.52
CA GLY A 244 0.95 12.32 23.91
C GLY A 244 -0.22 12.61 22.97
N LEU A 245 -1.04 13.63 23.25
CA LEU A 245 -2.18 13.98 22.41
C LEU A 245 -1.75 14.69 21.12
N GLU A 246 -0.68 15.48 21.17
CA GLU A 246 -0.06 16.11 20.00
C GLU A 246 0.47 15.07 19.01
N GLN A 247 1.08 14.00 19.52
CA GLN A 247 1.57 12.92 18.69
C GLN A 247 0.41 12.17 18.01
N LEU A 248 -0.68 11.89 18.74
CA LEU A 248 -1.89 11.28 18.17
C LEU A 248 -2.56 12.20 17.14
N SER A 249 -2.60 13.50 17.42
CA SER A 249 -3.07 14.51 16.48
C SER A 249 -2.23 14.53 15.21
N SER A 250 -0.90 14.50 15.33
CA SER A 250 0.02 14.41 14.20
C SER A 250 -0.20 13.14 13.37
N VAL A 251 -0.39 11.98 14.01
CA VAL A 251 -0.68 10.71 13.32
C VAL A 251 -2.01 10.81 12.60
N LEU A 252 -3.08 11.23 13.29
CA LEU A 252 -4.42 11.26 12.72
C LEU A 252 -4.59 12.30 11.62
N MET A 253 -4.00 13.49 11.78
CA MET A 253 -3.93 14.51 10.73
C MET A 253 -3.12 14.01 9.55
N SER A 254 -2.00 13.31 9.78
CA SER A 254 -1.23 12.68 8.70
C SER A 254 -2.07 11.64 7.97
N ILE A 255 -2.79 10.77 8.69
CA ILE A 255 -3.65 9.75 8.10
C ILE A 255 -4.81 10.39 7.33
N GLY A 256 -5.46 11.41 7.87
CA GLY A 256 -6.57 12.10 7.20
C GLY A 256 -6.14 12.91 5.98
N GLN A 257 -5.01 13.61 6.06
CA GLN A 257 -4.44 14.33 4.91
C GLN A 257 -3.91 13.37 3.82
N GLN A 258 -3.47 12.17 4.22
CA GLN A 258 -2.95 11.13 3.33
C GLN A 258 -3.98 10.04 2.97
N HIS A 259 -5.23 10.15 3.45
CA HIS A 259 -6.30 9.14 3.37
C HIS A 259 -5.86 7.70 3.67
N GLY A 260 -4.94 7.52 4.63
CA GLY A 260 -4.51 6.19 5.07
C GLY A 260 -3.71 5.35 4.07
N TYR A 261 -3.56 5.75 2.80
CA TYR A 261 -2.88 4.95 1.77
C TYR A 261 -1.36 4.87 1.96
N LYS A 262 -0.76 5.92 2.55
CA LYS A 262 0.64 5.84 2.97
C LYS A 262 0.84 4.96 4.20
N LEU A 263 -0.21 4.61 4.93
CA LEU A 263 -0.07 3.74 6.11
C LEU A 263 0.18 2.28 5.73
N TRP A 264 0.26 1.94 4.44
CA TRP A 264 0.43 0.57 3.99
C TRP A 264 1.41 0.50 2.83
N ALA A 265 2.26 -0.52 2.84
CA ALA A 265 2.91 -0.94 1.61
C ALA A 265 1.80 -1.25 0.60
N ALA A 266 1.88 -0.75 -0.63
CA ALA A 266 0.79 -0.98 -1.58
C ALA A 266 0.61 -2.48 -1.93
N ASP A 267 1.60 -3.30 -1.59
CA ASP A 267 1.50 -4.76 -1.54
C ASP A 267 0.29 -5.25 -0.73
N VAL A 268 -0.13 -4.54 0.33
CA VAL A 268 -1.17 -4.99 1.26
C VAL A 268 -2.57 -4.73 0.70
N ALA A 269 -2.83 -3.52 0.18
CA ALA A 269 -4.07 -3.22 -0.53
C ALA A 269 -4.23 -4.11 -1.77
N PHE A 270 -3.11 -4.38 -2.46
CA PHE A 270 -3.06 -5.34 -3.57
C PHE A 270 -3.40 -6.77 -3.13
N LEU A 271 -2.82 -7.25 -2.03
CA LEU A 271 -3.13 -8.58 -1.51
C LEU A 271 -4.59 -8.69 -1.08
N PHE A 272 -5.21 -7.64 -0.52
CA PHE A 272 -6.63 -7.66 -0.16
C PHE A 272 -7.54 -7.78 -1.37
N GLU A 273 -7.33 -6.95 -2.39
CA GLU A 273 -8.05 -7.11 -3.65
C GLU A 273 -7.78 -8.46 -4.29
N LYS A 274 -6.62 -9.10 -4.11
CA LYS A 274 -6.40 -10.48 -4.58
C LYS A 274 -7.21 -11.51 -3.78
N THR A 275 -7.38 -11.29 -2.48
CA THR A 275 -7.91 -12.29 -1.54
C THR A 275 -9.44 -12.31 -1.49
N VAL A 276 -10.08 -11.14 -1.43
CA VAL A 276 -11.56 -11.02 -1.51
C VAL A 276 -12.08 -11.46 -2.86
N ALA A 277 -11.26 -11.26 -3.88
CA ALA A 277 -11.75 -11.31 -5.22
C ALA A 277 -11.68 -12.75 -5.79
N ASN A 278 -11.42 -13.76 -4.97
CA ASN A 278 -11.65 -15.14 -5.43
C ASN A 278 -13.14 -15.50 -5.65
N CYS A 279 -14.10 -14.59 -5.50
CA CYS A 279 -15.53 -14.91 -5.65
C CYS A 279 -16.43 -13.98 -6.49
N GLU A 280 -16.08 -12.73 -6.84
CA GLU A 280 -17.06 -11.82 -7.48
C GLU A 280 -16.50 -10.97 -8.64
N ASP A 281 -17.39 -10.67 -9.59
CA ASP A 281 -17.21 -9.70 -10.67
C ASP A 281 -17.08 -8.27 -10.10
N ILE A 282 -16.30 -7.42 -10.77
CA ILE A 282 -16.09 -6.04 -10.30
C ILE A 282 -17.13 -5.13 -10.92
N ARG A 283 -17.88 -4.39 -10.09
CA ARG A 283 -18.74 -3.29 -10.54
C ARG A 283 -17.99 -1.97 -10.37
N LEU A 284 -17.75 -1.28 -11.48
CA LEU A 284 -17.16 0.06 -11.51
C LEU A 284 -18.26 1.11 -11.34
N VAL A 285 -17.94 2.17 -10.61
CA VAL A 285 -18.84 3.30 -10.41
C VAL A 285 -19.06 4.01 -11.75
N GLN A 286 -20.29 4.46 -12.05
CA GLN A 286 -20.59 5.23 -13.25
C GLN A 286 -20.78 6.73 -12.99
N HIS A 287 -21.06 7.11 -11.74
CA HIS A 287 -21.48 8.46 -11.41
C HIS A 287 -20.42 9.09 -10.52
N PHE A 288 -19.67 10.01 -11.12
CA PHE A 288 -18.65 10.79 -10.42
C PHE A 288 -19.09 12.24 -10.37
N PRO A 289 -18.86 12.95 -9.25
CA PRO A 289 -19.06 14.39 -9.21
C PRO A 289 -18.19 15.00 -10.32
N SER A 290 -18.81 15.55 -11.36
CA SER A 290 -18.07 16.10 -12.51
C SER A 290 -18.11 17.62 -12.56
N GLY A 291 -18.92 18.23 -11.69
CA GLY A 291 -19.17 19.66 -11.63
C GLY A 291 -20.62 20.01 -11.98
N PRO A 292 -20.99 21.30 -11.98
CA PRO A 292 -20.14 22.44 -11.63
C PRO A 292 -19.66 22.38 -10.17
N PHE A 293 -18.42 22.79 -9.92
CA PHE A 293 -17.84 22.79 -8.58
C PHE A 293 -18.00 24.14 -7.88
N THR A 294 -18.34 24.12 -6.61
CA THR A 294 -18.46 25.31 -5.77
C THR A 294 -17.26 25.51 -4.83
N ASN A 295 -16.48 24.46 -4.58
CA ASN A 295 -15.31 24.50 -3.70
C ASN A 295 -14.28 23.41 -4.08
N GLY A 296 -13.08 23.51 -3.53
CA GLY A 296 -12.00 22.54 -3.78
C GLY A 296 -12.23 21.14 -3.22
N GLU A 297 -13.08 20.98 -2.21
CA GLU A 297 -13.40 19.67 -1.63
C GLU A 297 -14.18 18.80 -2.63
N GLN A 298 -15.10 19.39 -3.39
CA GLN A 298 -15.83 18.69 -4.45
C GLN A 298 -14.88 18.20 -5.55
N VAL A 299 -13.93 19.03 -5.97
CA VAL A 299 -12.89 18.64 -6.94
C VAL A 299 -12.06 17.47 -6.39
N LEU A 300 -11.65 17.55 -5.12
CA LEU A 300 -10.90 16.49 -4.47
C LEU A 300 -11.69 15.19 -4.41
N SER A 301 -13.00 15.25 -4.13
CA SER A 301 -13.89 14.11 -4.17
C SER A 301 -13.99 13.48 -5.56
N SER A 302 -14.10 14.30 -6.62
CA SER A 302 -14.07 13.85 -8.02
C SER A 302 -12.77 13.12 -8.35
N PHE A 303 -11.63 13.73 -7.98
CA PHE A 303 -10.33 13.12 -8.16
C PHE A 303 -10.25 11.75 -7.46
N LYS A 304 -10.69 11.67 -6.19
CA LYS A 304 -10.64 10.42 -5.41
C LYS A 304 -11.45 9.33 -6.10
N ALA A 305 -12.68 9.63 -6.50
CA ALA A 305 -13.55 8.65 -7.11
C ALA A 305 -12.95 8.15 -8.45
N MET A 306 -12.41 9.06 -9.25
CA MET A 306 -11.77 8.69 -10.52
C MET A 306 -10.48 7.87 -10.33
N MET A 307 -9.60 8.28 -9.42
CA MET A 307 -8.34 7.58 -9.20
C MET A 307 -8.51 6.24 -8.51
N MET A 308 -9.36 6.16 -7.49
CA MET A 308 -9.47 4.99 -6.63
C MET A 308 -10.49 3.99 -7.16
N GLU A 309 -11.68 4.45 -7.54
CA GLU A 309 -12.78 3.56 -7.94
C GLU A 309 -12.71 3.15 -9.41
N VAL A 310 -12.00 3.93 -10.24
CA VAL A 310 -11.82 3.61 -11.67
C VAL A 310 -10.38 3.18 -11.95
N ILE A 311 -9.43 4.11 -11.92
CA ILE A 311 -8.10 3.84 -12.47
C ILE A 311 -7.39 2.75 -11.68
N ALA A 312 -7.20 2.94 -10.37
CA ALA A 312 -6.46 1.99 -9.55
C ALA A 312 -7.17 0.64 -9.48
N ARG A 313 -8.50 0.62 -9.50
CA ARG A 313 -9.31 -0.59 -9.49
C ARG A 313 -9.18 -1.39 -10.79
N VAL A 314 -9.24 -0.74 -11.94
CA VAL A 314 -9.00 -1.41 -13.24
C VAL A 314 -7.55 -1.87 -13.34
N MET A 315 -6.57 -1.00 -13.02
CA MET A 315 -5.14 -1.32 -13.11
C MET A 315 -4.75 -2.55 -12.28
N ARG A 316 -5.37 -2.73 -11.09
CA ARG A 316 -5.12 -3.88 -10.21
C ARG A 316 -5.74 -5.19 -10.72
N ASN A 317 -6.68 -5.11 -11.66
CA ASN A 317 -7.47 -6.24 -12.14
C ASN A 317 -7.31 -6.50 -13.64
N ILE A 318 -6.28 -5.91 -14.25
CA ILE A 318 -5.77 -6.26 -15.57
C ILE A 318 -4.32 -6.75 -15.45
N THR A 319 -3.93 -7.69 -16.30
CA THR A 319 -2.55 -8.20 -16.34
C THR A 319 -1.66 -7.40 -17.28
N LEU A 320 -0.34 -7.54 -17.15
CA LEU A 320 0.63 -6.93 -18.05
C LEU A 320 0.37 -7.38 -19.49
N GLY A 321 0.35 -6.41 -20.41
CA GLY A 321 0.02 -6.63 -21.81
C GLY A 321 -1.47 -6.64 -22.15
N ALA A 322 -2.36 -6.63 -21.15
CA ALA A 322 -3.78 -6.33 -21.33
C ALA A 322 -4.03 -4.82 -21.26
N TYR A 323 -4.99 -4.32 -22.02
CA TYR A 323 -5.43 -2.93 -22.02
C TYR A 323 -6.94 -2.86 -22.31
N VAL A 324 -7.61 -1.84 -21.80
CA VAL A 324 -9.03 -1.61 -22.05
C VAL A 324 -9.21 -1.16 -23.49
N ASP A 325 -10.21 -1.70 -24.17
CA ASP A 325 -10.57 -1.29 -25.53
C ASP A 325 -10.85 0.22 -25.57
N PRO A 326 -10.04 1.03 -26.29
CA PRO A 326 -10.23 2.47 -26.35
C PRO A 326 -11.59 2.90 -26.91
N ASP A 327 -12.24 2.03 -27.69
CA ASP A 327 -13.50 2.32 -28.37
C ASP A 327 -14.72 1.83 -27.57
N CYS A 328 -14.53 1.21 -26.40
CA CYS A 328 -15.66 0.78 -25.57
C CYS A 328 -16.31 1.96 -24.83
N SER A 329 -17.60 1.80 -24.47
CA SER A 329 -18.38 2.83 -23.77
C SER A 329 -17.72 3.32 -22.49
N PHE A 330 -17.14 2.40 -21.70
CA PHE A 330 -16.38 2.74 -20.50
C PHE A 330 -15.22 3.70 -20.80
N ALA A 331 -14.45 3.45 -21.86
CA ALA A 331 -13.31 4.28 -22.21
C ALA A 331 -13.74 5.69 -22.64
N CYS A 332 -14.79 5.78 -23.46
CA CYS A 332 -15.41 7.02 -23.90
C CYS A 332 -15.95 7.84 -22.73
N ASP A 333 -16.77 7.24 -21.87
CA ASP A 333 -17.44 7.93 -20.75
C ASP A 333 -16.42 8.45 -19.74
N VAL A 334 -15.44 7.64 -19.35
CA VAL A 334 -14.39 8.07 -18.41
C VAL A 334 -13.53 9.18 -19.01
N GLY A 335 -13.21 9.11 -20.31
CA GLY A 335 -12.52 10.19 -21.03
C GLY A 335 -13.31 11.50 -21.04
N GLN A 336 -14.63 11.42 -21.23
CA GLN A 336 -15.53 12.58 -21.15
C GLN A 336 -15.56 13.16 -19.73
N HIS A 337 -15.66 12.31 -18.70
CA HIS A 337 -15.62 12.76 -17.31
C HIS A 337 -14.34 13.52 -16.97
N PHE A 338 -13.17 13.05 -17.42
CA PHE A 338 -11.92 13.81 -17.24
C PHE A 338 -11.98 15.21 -17.85
N SER A 339 -12.52 15.30 -19.07
CA SER A 339 -12.65 16.58 -19.78
C SER A 339 -13.59 17.53 -19.03
N THR A 340 -14.74 17.02 -18.56
CA THR A 340 -15.73 17.77 -17.80
C THR A 340 -15.17 18.24 -16.44
N ILE A 341 -14.48 17.37 -15.71
CA ILE A 341 -13.86 17.72 -14.42
C ILE A 341 -12.80 18.81 -14.61
N LEU A 342 -11.92 18.67 -15.61
CA LEU A 342 -10.88 19.68 -15.88
C LEU A 342 -11.49 21.02 -16.31
N PHE A 343 -12.55 21.00 -17.12
CA PHE A 343 -13.29 22.20 -17.50
C PHE A 343 -13.89 22.92 -16.28
N HIS A 344 -14.62 22.20 -15.42
CA HIS A 344 -15.21 22.81 -14.22
C HIS A 344 -14.17 23.19 -13.16
N TRP A 345 -13.03 22.51 -13.11
CA TRP A 345 -11.88 22.95 -12.32
C TRP A 345 -11.38 24.32 -12.80
N ASP A 346 -11.19 24.50 -14.12
CA ASP A 346 -10.70 25.77 -14.68
C ASP A 346 -11.70 26.91 -14.40
N MET A 347 -13.00 26.62 -14.48
CA MET A 347 -14.05 27.58 -14.11
C MET A 347 -13.96 28.00 -12.63
N LEU A 348 -13.86 27.03 -11.71
CA LEU A 348 -13.72 27.32 -10.28
C LEU A 348 -12.43 28.09 -9.99
N TYR A 349 -11.31 27.68 -10.55
CA TYR A 349 -10.01 28.33 -10.34
C TYR A 349 -10.04 29.81 -10.76
N ARG A 350 -10.69 30.11 -11.89
CA ARG A 350 -10.85 31.48 -12.41
C ARG A 350 -11.85 32.32 -11.63
N SER A 351 -12.88 31.71 -11.04
CA SER A 351 -13.87 32.43 -10.23
C SER A 351 -13.35 32.81 -8.84
N LEU A 352 -12.30 32.13 -8.35
CA LEU A 352 -11.72 32.43 -7.04
C LEU A 352 -11.13 33.86 -7.00
N PRO A 353 -11.42 34.63 -5.94
CA PRO A 353 -10.85 35.95 -5.69
C PRO A 353 -9.32 36.01 -5.74
N ALA A 354 -8.75 37.17 -6.02
CA ALA A 354 -7.30 37.37 -6.07
C ALA A 354 -6.60 37.12 -4.72
N ASN A 355 -7.30 37.36 -3.61
CA ASN A 355 -6.79 37.13 -2.25
C ASN A 355 -6.88 35.66 -1.79
N SER A 356 -7.52 34.75 -2.54
CA SER A 356 -7.63 33.33 -2.21
C SER A 356 -6.37 32.51 -2.59
N ALA A 357 -5.18 33.02 -2.27
CA ALA A 357 -3.91 32.41 -2.71
C ALA A 357 -3.74 30.97 -2.20
N THR A 358 -4.10 30.69 -0.95
CA THR A 358 -4.00 29.35 -0.35
C THR A 358 -4.95 28.35 -1.02
N GLU A 359 -6.19 28.75 -1.27
CA GLU A 359 -7.19 27.91 -1.93
C GLU A 359 -6.81 27.61 -3.38
N LYS A 360 -6.33 28.62 -4.12
CA LYS A 360 -5.77 28.45 -5.46
C LYS A 360 -4.61 27.46 -5.47
N LEU A 361 -3.71 27.56 -4.49
CA LEU A 361 -2.58 26.64 -4.36
C LEU A 361 -3.03 25.20 -4.04
N GLN A 362 -4.08 25.03 -3.25
CA GLN A 362 -4.69 23.71 -3.01
C GLN A 362 -5.32 23.13 -4.28
N LEU A 363 -6.07 23.94 -5.04
CA LEU A 363 -6.65 23.51 -6.32
C LEU A 363 -5.57 23.13 -7.34
N VAL A 364 -4.45 23.86 -7.39
CA VAL A 364 -3.29 23.52 -8.24
C VAL A 364 -2.75 22.14 -7.88
N GLN A 365 -2.58 21.83 -6.58
CA GLN A 365 -2.14 20.51 -6.14
C GLN A 365 -3.12 19.41 -6.60
N VAL A 366 -4.44 19.64 -6.50
CA VAL A 366 -5.43 18.67 -6.98
C VAL A 366 -5.37 18.52 -8.52
N LYS A 367 -5.14 19.60 -9.27
CA LYS A 367 -4.97 19.55 -10.73
C LYS A 367 -3.77 18.69 -11.13
N VAL A 368 -2.64 18.80 -10.43
CA VAL A 368 -1.48 17.92 -10.65
C VAL A 368 -1.88 16.44 -10.54
N GLY A 369 -2.65 16.09 -9.51
CA GLY A 369 -3.20 14.74 -9.34
C GLY A 369 -4.15 14.34 -10.48
N LEU A 370 -5.09 15.21 -10.88
CA LEU A 370 -6.03 14.95 -11.98
C LEU A 370 -5.33 14.73 -13.32
N LEU A 371 -4.28 15.48 -13.61
CA LEU A 371 -3.48 15.31 -14.82
C LEU A 371 -2.73 13.96 -14.81
N LEU A 372 -2.19 13.54 -13.66
CA LEU A 372 -1.63 12.20 -13.53
C LEU A 372 -2.68 11.12 -13.74
N ALA A 373 -3.87 11.28 -13.15
CA ALA A 373 -4.98 10.34 -13.30
C ALA A 373 -5.31 10.11 -14.78
N ARG A 374 -5.51 11.22 -15.50
CA ARG A 374 -5.75 11.21 -16.95
C ARG A 374 -4.61 10.54 -17.71
N LEU A 375 -3.36 10.84 -17.36
CA LEU A 375 -2.18 10.21 -17.98
C LEU A 375 -2.17 8.69 -17.78
N LEU A 376 -2.39 8.21 -16.55
CA LEU A 376 -2.44 6.78 -16.25
C LEU A 376 -3.60 6.10 -17.00
N PHE A 377 -4.76 6.74 -17.09
CA PHE A 377 -5.88 6.22 -17.86
C PHE A 377 -5.51 6.03 -19.34
N HIS A 378 -5.07 7.07 -20.03
CA HIS A 378 -4.79 6.93 -21.46
C HIS A 378 -3.51 6.13 -21.77
N ALA A 379 -2.42 6.35 -21.03
CA ALA A 379 -1.12 5.77 -21.34
C ALA A 379 -0.86 4.42 -20.68
N LYS A 380 -1.60 4.04 -19.63
CA LYS A 380 -1.49 2.71 -19.01
C LYS A 380 -2.75 1.88 -19.20
N LEU A 381 -3.96 2.42 -19.11
CA LEU A 381 -5.17 1.60 -19.25
C LEU A 381 -5.57 1.37 -20.70
N LEU A 382 -5.56 2.40 -21.54
CA LEU A 382 -6.02 2.29 -22.95
C LEU A 382 -4.92 1.92 -23.95
N ALA A 383 -3.65 2.12 -23.59
CA ALA A 383 -2.54 1.89 -24.50
C ALA A 383 -2.03 0.43 -24.47
N ALA A 384 -1.80 -0.11 -25.66
CA ALA A 384 -1.21 -1.44 -25.87
C ALA A 384 0.31 -1.46 -25.60
N ASP A 385 0.98 -0.34 -25.87
CA ASP A 385 2.43 -0.18 -25.71
C ASP A 385 2.75 0.93 -24.70
N GLU A 386 3.93 0.85 -24.08
CA GLU A 386 4.36 1.87 -23.11
C GLU A 386 4.79 3.19 -23.75
N LEU A 387 5.06 3.19 -25.07
CA LEU A 387 5.57 4.35 -25.80
C LEU A 387 4.52 5.42 -26.04
N ARG A 388 3.24 5.04 -26.04
CA ARG A 388 2.09 5.97 -26.15
C ARG A 388 2.11 7.10 -25.13
N VAL A 389 2.84 6.94 -24.03
CA VAL A 389 3.03 7.98 -23.03
C VAL A 389 3.70 9.24 -23.60
N ASP A 390 4.51 9.11 -24.65
CA ASP A 390 5.22 10.23 -25.29
C ASP A 390 4.29 11.25 -25.94
N ALA A 391 3.12 10.79 -26.42
CA ALA A 391 2.10 11.67 -26.98
C ALA A 391 1.56 12.70 -25.95
N TYR A 392 1.89 12.52 -24.67
CA TYR A 392 1.49 13.37 -23.56
C TYR A 392 2.63 14.24 -23.01
N ALA A 393 3.68 14.51 -23.79
CA ALA A 393 4.76 15.43 -23.41
C ALA A 393 4.24 16.78 -22.89
N GLY A 394 3.20 17.34 -23.53
CA GLY A 394 2.54 18.57 -23.07
C GLY A 394 1.91 18.46 -21.67
N THR A 395 1.27 17.33 -21.36
CA THR A 395 0.72 17.06 -20.03
C THR A 395 1.83 16.95 -18.98
N PHE A 396 2.94 16.28 -19.31
CA PHE A 396 4.09 16.22 -18.40
C PHE A 396 4.68 17.61 -18.13
N ALA A 397 4.82 18.45 -19.17
CA ALA A 397 5.29 19.81 -19.02
C ALA A 397 4.34 20.64 -18.14
N GLU A 398 3.03 20.49 -18.29
CA GLU A 398 2.04 21.17 -17.44
C GLU A 398 2.13 20.72 -15.98
N ILE A 399 2.20 19.41 -15.73
CA ILE A 399 2.40 18.83 -14.38
C ILE A 399 3.68 19.40 -13.76
N CYS A 400 4.78 19.44 -14.52
CA CYS A 400 6.05 19.97 -14.06
C CYS A 400 5.94 21.47 -13.71
N ARG A 401 5.32 22.27 -14.58
CA ARG A 401 5.10 23.71 -14.35
C ARG A 401 4.27 23.99 -13.11
N LEU A 402 3.12 23.32 -12.97
CA LEU A 402 2.24 23.46 -11.80
C LEU A 402 2.94 23.02 -10.51
N GLY A 403 3.68 21.92 -10.58
CA GLY A 403 4.40 21.42 -9.41
C GLY A 403 5.58 22.33 -9.02
N LYS A 404 6.29 22.96 -9.96
CA LYS A 404 7.30 24.00 -9.68
C LYS A 404 6.72 25.14 -8.85
N GLU A 405 5.51 25.61 -9.19
CA GLU A 405 4.79 26.64 -8.43
C GLU A 405 4.50 26.21 -6.99
N VAL A 406 4.09 24.95 -6.78
CA VAL A 406 3.82 24.40 -5.45
C VAL A 406 5.09 24.28 -4.62
N ILE A 407 6.17 23.73 -5.20
CA ILE A 407 7.45 23.58 -4.50
C ILE A 407 8.05 24.95 -4.14
N ALA A 408 8.02 25.92 -5.06
CA ALA A 408 8.46 27.29 -4.79
C ALA A 408 7.64 27.92 -3.66
N SER A 409 6.31 27.73 -3.66
CA SER A 409 5.43 28.23 -2.59
C SER A 409 5.76 27.60 -1.23
N ARG A 410 6.03 26.29 -1.19
CA ARG A 410 6.49 25.58 0.03
C ARG A 410 7.80 26.17 0.53
N HIS A 411 8.77 26.38 -0.37
CA HIS A 411 10.08 26.93 -0.01
C HIS A 411 9.97 28.37 0.52
N ALA A 412 9.00 29.14 0.03
CA ALA A 412 8.65 30.46 0.54
C ALA A 412 7.84 30.43 1.85
N GLY A 413 7.66 29.28 2.49
CA GLY A 413 6.97 29.13 3.78
C GLY A 413 5.43 29.15 3.69
N ARG A 414 4.84 29.09 2.48
CA ARG A 414 3.38 29.03 2.33
C ARG A 414 2.85 27.65 2.72
N PRO A 415 1.69 27.57 3.37
CA PRO A 415 1.08 26.30 3.74
C PRO A 415 0.67 25.53 2.48
N VAL A 416 1.10 24.27 2.42
CA VAL A 416 0.82 23.37 1.32
C VAL A 416 0.30 22.06 1.89
N VAL A 417 -0.92 21.67 1.49
CA VAL A 417 -1.68 20.63 2.17
C VAL A 417 -1.45 19.23 1.57
N TYR A 418 -1.25 19.16 0.25
CA TYR A 418 -1.25 17.89 -0.49
C TYR A 418 0.04 17.62 -1.27
N VAL A 419 1.14 18.33 -0.97
CA VAL A 419 2.40 18.20 -1.75
C VAL A 419 2.88 16.76 -1.83
N ASP A 420 2.93 16.08 -0.70
CA ASP A 420 3.40 14.70 -0.69
C ASP A 420 2.47 13.73 -1.42
N ARG A 421 1.17 14.06 -1.48
CA ARG A 421 0.14 13.21 -2.07
C ARG A 421 0.03 13.41 -3.57
N PHE A 422 -0.16 14.65 -4.02
CA PHE A 422 -0.44 14.97 -5.41
C PHE A 422 0.75 15.48 -6.18
N VAL A 423 1.78 16.00 -5.52
CA VAL A 423 2.93 16.58 -6.23
C VAL A 423 4.09 15.59 -6.24
N ASN A 424 4.59 15.18 -5.07
CA ASN A 424 5.79 14.33 -4.99
C ASN A 424 5.56 12.91 -5.52
N GLY A 425 4.40 12.30 -5.22
CA GLY A 425 4.02 11.02 -5.82
C GLY A 425 3.91 11.11 -7.34
N THR A 426 3.27 12.18 -7.84
CA THR A 426 3.14 12.45 -9.28
C THR A 426 4.47 12.68 -9.95
N PHE A 427 5.36 13.48 -9.35
CA PHE A 427 6.69 13.73 -9.88
C PHE A 427 7.49 12.44 -10.02
N PHE A 428 7.43 11.56 -9.02
CA PHE A 428 8.09 10.28 -9.12
C PHE A 428 7.52 9.44 -10.26
N THR A 429 6.19 9.27 -10.32
CA THR A 429 5.55 8.54 -11.42
C THR A 429 5.88 9.15 -12.79
N CYS A 430 5.86 10.48 -12.92
CA CYS A 430 6.19 11.17 -14.15
C CYS A 430 7.68 11.02 -14.53
N ALA A 431 8.61 11.07 -13.56
CA ALA A 431 10.03 10.84 -13.82
C ALA A 431 10.31 9.41 -14.33
N MET A 432 9.47 8.44 -13.92
CA MET A 432 9.60 7.04 -14.32
C MET A 432 8.98 6.75 -15.70
N LEU A 433 7.94 7.51 -16.05
CA LEU A 433 7.17 7.33 -17.30
C LEU A 433 7.65 8.21 -18.44
N CYS A 434 7.99 9.47 -18.17
CA CYS A 434 8.40 10.44 -19.16
C CYS A 434 9.76 10.03 -19.76
N ARG A 435 9.85 10.00 -21.08
CA ARG A 435 11.09 9.72 -21.81
C ARG A 435 11.74 10.96 -22.40
N ASP A 436 11.06 12.10 -22.33
CA ASP A 436 11.66 13.38 -22.70
C ASP A 436 12.80 13.70 -21.71
N PRO A 437 14.04 13.84 -22.19
CA PRO A 437 15.21 13.97 -21.33
C PRO A 437 15.15 15.22 -20.45
N GLN A 438 14.63 16.34 -20.96
CA GLN A 438 14.59 17.60 -20.24
C GLN A 438 13.50 17.58 -19.17
N ILE A 439 12.28 17.19 -19.54
CA ILE A 439 11.15 17.15 -18.62
C ILE A 439 11.41 16.11 -17.52
N ARG A 440 11.99 14.95 -17.86
CA ARG A 440 12.36 13.93 -16.88
C ARG A 440 13.39 14.46 -15.87
N ARG A 441 14.45 15.12 -16.33
CA ARG A 441 15.49 15.71 -15.47
C ARG A 441 14.91 16.82 -14.57
N ASP A 442 13.95 17.60 -15.06
CA ASP A 442 13.25 18.59 -14.24
C ASP A 442 12.51 17.95 -13.06
N PHE A 443 11.77 16.85 -13.27
CA PHE A 443 11.11 16.13 -12.18
C PHE A 443 12.11 15.56 -11.17
N ILE A 444 13.20 14.97 -11.66
CA ILE A 444 14.28 14.43 -10.81
C ILE A 444 14.86 15.54 -9.93
N SER A 445 15.17 16.70 -10.53
CA SER A 445 15.72 17.86 -9.82
C SER A 445 14.77 18.36 -8.72
N LEU A 446 13.48 18.49 -9.04
CA LEU A 446 12.47 18.94 -8.08
C LEU A 446 12.31 17.97 -6.90
N LEU A 447 12.37 16.67 -7.14
CA LEU A 447 12.35 15.66 -6.08
C LEU A 447 13.59 15.77 -5.18
N LYS A 448 14.78 15.89 -5.77
CA LYS A 448 16.04 16.01 -5.03
C LYS A 448 16.15 17.34 -4.25
N SER A 449 15.56 18.42 -4.74
CA SER A 449 15.59 19.74 -4.07
C SER A 449 14.91 19.75 -2.69
N GLN A 450 14.13 18.72 -2.37
CA GLN A 450 13.30 18.68 -1.16
C GLN A 450 13.98 17.99 0.04
N LEU A 451 15.26 17.60 -0.06
CA LEU A 451 15.95 16.85 1.01
C LEU A 451 15.85 17.52 2.40
N GLY A 452 15.97 18.85 2.45
CA GLY A 452 15.91 19.62 3.70
C GLY A 452 14.51 19.82 4.31
N TYR A 453 13.45 19.28 3.70
CA TYR A 453 12.08 19.44 4.16
C TYR A 453 11.52 18.16 4.78
N GLN A 454 10.35 18.27 5.43
CA GLN A 454 9.61 17.10 5.91
C GLN A 454 9.38 16.08 4.77
N ASP A 455 9.62 14.80 5.08
CA ASP A 455 9.64 13.66 4.14
C ASP A 455 10.68 13.79 2.99
N GLY A 456 11.64 14.71 3.13
CA GLY A 456 12.66 15.04 2.13
C GLY A 456 13.56 13.88 1.73
N LEU A 457 13.95 13.01 2.67
CA LEU A 457 14.71 11.79 2.39
C LEU A 457 14.01 10.90 1.35
N VAL A 458 12.70 10.67 1.52
CA VAL A 458 11.90 9.83 0.61
C VAL A 458 11.86 10.46 -0.78
N ASN A 459 11.70 11.77 -0.86
CA ASN A 459 11.63 12.48 -2.14
C ASN A 459 12.99 12.52 -2.84
N TYR A 460 14.07 12.73 -2.11
CA TYR A 460 15.42 12.65 -2.65
C TYR A 460 15.72 11.26 -3.20
N ALA A 461 15.43 10.20 -2.44
CA ALA A 461 15.65 8.83 -2.88
C ALA A 461 14.78 8.48 -4.11
N ARG A 462 13.54 8.99 -4.23
CA ARG A 462 12.71 8.88 -5.44
C ARG A 462 13.40 9.50 -6.66
N GLY A 463 13.90 10.73 -6.51
CA GLY A 463 14.64 11.41 -7.58
C GLY A 463 15.90 10.65 -7.98
N HIS A 464 16.64 10.11 -7.01
CA HIS A 464 17.85 9.35 -7.26
C HIS A 464 17.58 8.00 -7.96
N VAL A 465 16.52 7.28 -7.58
CA VAL A 465 16.10 6.05 -8.28
C VAL A 465 15.69 6.36 -9.73
N ALA A 466 14.90 7.41 -9.95
CA ALA A 466 14.49 7.81 -11.30
C ALA A 466 15.68 8.24 -12.17
N MET A 467 16.71 8.85 -11.56
CA MET A 467 17.98 9.17 -12.23
C MET A 467 18.74 7.90 -12.65
N ILE A 468 18.91 6.92 -11.75
CA ILE A 468 19.57 5.65 -12.10
C ILE A 468 18.84 4.97 -13.27
N MET A 469 17.51 4.97 -13.26
CA MET A 469 16.74 4.42 -14.35
C MET A 469 16.96 5.18 -15.65
N ALA A 470 16.99 6.50 -15.58
CA ALA A 470 17.29 7.34 -16.72
C ALA A 470 18.64 6.97 -17.35
N ASP A 471 19.66 6.85 -16.53
CA ASP A 471 21.02 6.51 -16.96
C ASP A 471 21.10 5.12 -17.60
N ILE A 472 20.33 4.14 -17.10
CA ILE A 472 20.25 2.79 -17.69
C ILE A 472 19.57 2.82 -19.07
N GLU A 473 18.43 3.51 -19.18
CA GLU A 473 17.66 3.58 -20.43
C GLU A 473 18.39 4.37 -21.53
N GLU A 474 19.09 5.43 -21.16
CA GLU A 474 19.87 6.28 -22.08
C GLU A 474 21.28 5.71 -22.36
N HIS A 475 21.68 4.62 -21.72
CA HIS A 475 23.05 4.11 -21.82
C HIS A 475 23.45 3.78 -23.27
N GLY A 476 24.50 4.45 -23.73
CA GLY A 476 25.07 4.30 -25.08
C GLY A 476 24.29 5.03 -26.17
N LEU A 477 23.39 5.95 -25.81
CA LEU A 477 22.58 6.74 -26.74
C LEU A 477 22.94 8.23 -26.63
N VAL A 478 22.73 8.97 -27.73
CA VAL A 478 22.64 10.42 -27.73
C VAL A 478 21.15 10.74 -27.71
N VAL A 479 20.67 11.38 -26.65
CA VAL A 479 19.23 11.52 -26.37
C VAL A 479 18.86 12.99 -26.34
N ASP A 480 18.22 13.45 -27.41
CA ASP A 480 17.69 14.81 -27.54
C ASP A 480 16.18 14.84 -27.30
N SER A 481 15.50 13.72 -27.56
CA SER A 481 14.05 13.58 -27.44
C SER A 481 13.65 12.19 -26.95
N CYS A 482 12.36 12.02 -26.63
CA CYS A 482 11.81 10.73 -26.24
C CYS A 482 11.88 9.66 -27.34
N HIS A 483 11.99 10.07 -28.61
CA HIS A 483 12.08 9.15 -29.76
C HIS A 483 13.45 8.46 -29.87
N ASP A 484 14.48 9.01 -29.25
CA ASP A 484 15.84 8.45 -29.26
C ASP A 484 15.99 7.26 -28.31
N ILE A 485 15.03 7.05 -27.40
CA ILE A 485 15.01 5.93 -26.47
C ILE A 485 14.07 4.85 -27.01
N PRO A 486 14.57 3.76 -27.61
CA PRO A 486 13.71 2.70 -28.16
C PRO A 486 12.99 1.92 -27.06
N GLU A 487 11.86 1.27 -27.39
CA GLU A 487 11.11 0.42 -26.44
C GLU A 487 12.02 -0.62 -25.78
N THR A 488 12.97 -1.20 -26.53
CA THR A 488 13.88 -2.25 -26.03
C THR A 488 14.77 -1.80 -24.88
N LYS A 489 15.00 -0.49 -24.72
CA LYS A 489 15.80 0.08 -23.64
C LYS A 489 14.99 0.36 -22.37
N ARG A 490 13.65 0.37 -22.45
CA ARG A 490 12.78 0.63 -21.30
C ARG A 490 12.92 -0.44 -20.25
N ILE A 491 12.88 -0.03 -18.98
CA ILE A 491 13.03 -0.96 -17.85
C ILE A 491 11.86 -0.85 -16.86
N GLY A 492 11.48 -1.99 -16.30
CA GLY A 492 10.58 -2.09 -15.15
C GLY A 492 11.36 -2.44 -13.88
N VAL A 493 11.18 -1.66 -12.82
CA VAL A 493 11.83 -1.92 -11.53
C VAL A 493 11.13 -3.07 -10.82
N CYS A 494 11.91 -4.06 -10.37
CA CYS A 494 11.42 -5.25 -9.69
C CYS A 494 11.88 -5.31 -8.22
N GLU A 495 13.01 -4.69 -7.90
CA GLU A 495 13.56 -4.68 -6.55
C GLU A 495 14.32 -3.37 -6.30
N LEU A 496 14.18 -2.82 -5.10
CA LEU A 496 15.04 -1.77 -4.58
C LEU A 496 15.47 -2.15 -3.16
N SER A 497 16.76 -2.06 -2.88
CA SER A 497 17.29 -2.24 -1.53
C SER A 497 18.56 -1.43 -1.30
N CYS A 498 18.87 -1.20 -0.03
CA CYS A 498 20.13 -0.60 0.39
C CYS A 498 20.87 -1.57 1.32
N SER A 499 22.12 -1.91 0.99
CA SER A 499 22.98 -2.75 1.82
C SER A 499 23.61 -1.98 2.99
N GLU A 500 24.17 -2.70 3.96
CA GLU A 500 24.94 -2.13 5.08
C GLU A 500 26.14 -1.32 4.60
N ASP A 501 26.80 -1.78 3.52
CA ASP A 501 27.90 -1.08 2.83
C ASP A 501 27.47 0.19 2.08
N ARG A 502 26.22 0.62 2.28
CA ARG A 502 25.62 1.80 1.67
C ARG A 502 25.61 1.76 0.13
N VAL A 503 25.32 0.58 -0.41
CA VAL A 503 25.12 0.37 -1.85
C VAL A 503 23.64 0.20 -2.13
N LEU A 504 23.12 1.05 -3.02
CA LEU A 504 21.79 0.92 -3.59
C LEU A 504 21.81 -0.18 -4.65
N ARG A 505 20.91 -1.14 -4.51
CA ARG A 505 20.68 -2.21 -5.47
C ARG A 505 19.34 -1.98 -6.15
N LEU A 506 19.36 -1.87 -7.48
CA LEU A 506 18.18 -1.78 -8.32
C LEU A 506 18.10 -3.05 -9.18
N GLY A 507 17.10 -3.89 -8.89
CA GLY A 507 16.73 -5.02 -9.72
C GLY A 507 15.73 -4.60 -10.79
N TYR A 508 15.99 -4.88 -12.07
CA TYR A 508 15.12 -4.47 -13.17
C TYR A 508 15.06 -5.51 -14.30
N MET A 509 14.06 -5.34 -15.15
CA MET A 509 13.83 -6.16 -16.34
C MET A 509 13.57 -5.25 -17.55
N ALA A 510 14.11 -5.60 -18.71
CA ALA A 510 13.93 -4.86 -19.96
C ALA A 510 12.54 -5.06 -20.56
N ALA A 511 12.07 -4.11 -21.38
CA ALA A 511 10.70 -4.09 -21.89
C ALA A 511 10.40 -5.11 -23.00
N THR A 512 11.39 -5.79 -23.56
CA THR A 512 11.16 -6.96 -24.41
C THR A 512 10.81 -8.16 -23.53
N TRP A 513 9.60 -8.17 -22.98
CA TRP A 513 9.07 -9.18 -22.07
C TRP A 513 8.65 -10.48 -22.78
N THR A 514 9.40 -10.90 -23.80
CA THR A 514 9.21 -12.20 -24.45
C THR A 514 10.01 -13.24 -23.65
N GLU A 515 9.30 -14.27 -23.15
CA GLU A 515 9.79 -15.46 -22.44
C GLU A 515 11.28 -15.48 -22.05
N ARG A 516 11.58 -15.28 -20.76
CA ARG A 516 12.90 -15.24 -20.09
C ARG A 516 13.64 -13.90 -20.13
N THR A 517 12.99 -12.81 -19.75
CA THR A 517 13.75 -11.62 -19.33
C THR A 517 14.53 -11.95 -18.05
N SER A 518 15.86 -11.86 -18.12
CA SER A 518 16.72 -12.00 -16.94
C SER A 518 16.50 -10.81 -16.00
N LEU A 519 16.43 -11.08 -14.70
CA LEU A 519 16.48 -10.03 -13.69
C LEU A 519 17.91 -9.47 -13.66
N ASN A 520 18.06 -8.23 -14.12
CA ASN A 520 19.33 -7.51 -14.10
C ASN A 520 19.46 -6.72 -12.81
N HIS A 521 20.70 -6.45 -12.40
CA HIS A 521 20.99 -5.67 -11.20
C HIS A 521 21.94 -4.53 -11.54
N HIS A 522 21.59 -3.35 -11.07
CA HIS A 522 22.45 -2.18 -11.06
C HIS A 522 22.81 -1.84 -9.60
N PHE A 523 24.07 -1.47 -9.38
CA PHE A 523 24.59 -1.10 -8.07
C PHE A 523 25.11 0.33 -8.13
N SER A 524 24.60 1.18 -7.26
CA SER A 524 25.03 2.58 -7.14
C SER A 524 25.41 2.87 -5.69
N ARG A 525 26.48 3.62 -5.47
CA ARG A 525 26.82 4.08 -4.12
C ARG A 525 25.81 5.13 -3.68
N ILE A 526 25.48 5.13 -2.39
CA ILE A 526 24.65 6.18 -1.83
C ILE A 526 25.31 7.55 -2.06
N PRO A 527 24.57 8.56 -2.54
CA PRO A 527 25.06 9.92 -2.71
C PRO A 527 25.53 10.53 -1.38
N ALA A 528 26.53 11.41 -1.44
CA ALA A 528 27.11 12.04 -0.26
C ALA A 528 26.09 12.87 0.54
N GLU A 529 25.05 13.40 -0.12
CA GLU A 529 23.97 14.16 0.53
C GLU A 529 23.12 13.29 1.47
N LEU A 530 23.19 11.96 1.35
CA LEU A 530 22.50 11.03 2.23
C LEU A 530 23.39 10.51 3.36
N ASN A 531 24.61 11.04 3.52
CA ASN A 531 25.58 10.53 4.50
C ASN A 531 25.06 10.51 5.94
N ASP A 532 24.19 11.46 6.29
CA ASP A 532 23.59 11.60 7.62
C ASP A 532 22.51 10.55 7.92
N TYR A 533 22.07 9.77 6.93
CA TYR A 533 21.06 8.74 7.10
C TYR A 533 21.67 7.34 7.14
N THR A 534 21.15 6.50 8.03
CA THR A 534 21.51 5.09 8.13
C THR A 534 21.06 4.31 6.88
N HIS A 535 21.74 3.21 6.58
CA HIS A 535 21.31 2.31 5.49
C HIS A 535 19.88 1.80 5.72
N GLN A 536 19.49 1.59 6.98
CA GLN A 536 18.15 1.12 7.35
C GLN A 536 17.07 2.15 7.01
N GLU A 537 17.29 3.42 7.32
CA GLU A 537 16.40 4.53 6.95
C GLU A 537 16.16 4.60 5.44
N ILE A 538 17.25 4.52 4.68
CA ILE A 538 17.20 4.56 3.21
C ILE A 538 16.47 3.31 2.68
N ASN A 539 16.78 2.13 3.20
CA ASN A 539 16.16 0.88 2.78
C ASN A 539 14.64 0.88 3.03
N GLU A 540 14.18 1.41 4.16
CA GLU A 540 12.74 1.55 4.43
C GLU A 540 12.06 2.52 3.44
N CYS A 541 12.72 3.63 3.09
CA CYS A 541 12.21 4.53 2.05
C CYS A 541 12.05 3.81 0.70
N LEU A 542 13.05 3.03 0.29
CA LEU A 542 13.03 2.26 -0.95
C LEU A 542 11.93 1.20 -0.97
N LYS A 543 11.68 0.50 0.15
CA LYS A 543 10.57 -0.44 0.28
C LYS A 543 9.21 0.25 0.12
N GLY A 544 9.04 1.41 0.75
CA GLY A 544 7.83 2.23 0.59
C GLY A 544 7.61 2.66 -0.87
N MET A 545 8.68 3.02 -1.59
CA MET A 545 8.62 3.32 -3.03
C MET A 545 8.23 2.10 -3.85
N MET A 546 8.82 0.93 -3.59
CA MET A 546 8.47 -0.30 -4.30
C MET A 546 7.01 -0.69 -4.12
N GLY A 547 6.48 -0.52 -2.90
CA GLY A 547 5.05 -0.69 -2.65
C GLY A 547 4.24 0.23 -3.57
N ALA A 548 4.47 1.56 -3.49
CA ALA A 548 3.74 2.52 -4.32
C ALA A 548 3.89 2.26 -5.83
N TYR A 549 5.08 1.88 -6.29
CA TYR A 549 5.35 1.54 -7.68
C TYR A 549 4.59 0.29 -8.12
N ALA A 550 4.50 -0.74 -7.27
CA ALA A 550 3.73 -1.94 -7.53
C ALA A 550 2.22 -1.66 -7.65
N MET A 551 1.69 -0.66 -6.95
CA MET A 551 0.27 -0.26 -7.02
C MET A 551 -0.17 0.18 -8.41
N TYR A 552 0.73 0.87 -9.13
CA TYR A 552 0.45 1.47 -10.44
C TYR A 552 1.16 0.72 -11.57
N ARG A 553 1.65 -0.49 -11.30
CA ARG A 553 2.24 -1.36 -12.30
C ARG A 553 1.25 -2.47 -12.65
N LYS A 554 1.06 -2.75 -13.95
CA LYS A 554 0.30 -3.92 -14.39
C LYS A 554 0.98 -5.21 -13.91
N LEU A 555 0.19 -6.21 -13.52
CA LEU A 555 0.72 -7.43 -12.94
C LEU A 555 1.54 -8.26 -13.92
N ASP A 556 2.76 -8.60 -13.51
CA ASP A 556 3.61 -9.55 -14.21
C ASP A 556 2.93 -10.93 -14.33
N LEU A 557 2.90 -11.47 -15.56
CA LEU A 557 2.43 -12.82 -15.86
C LEU A 557 3.18 -13.88 -15.05
N PHE A 558 4.46 -13.66 -14.68
CA PHE A 558 5.20 -14.61 -13.83
C PHE A 558 4.68 -14.69 -12.40
N ARG A 559 4.16 -13.59 -11.85
CA ARG A 559 3.57 -13.56 -10.49
C ARG A 559 2.10 -14.00 -10.47
N ALA A 560 1.48 -14.08 -11.64
CA ALA A 560 0.13 -14.55 -11.85
C ALA A 560 0.08 -15.35 -13.18
N PRO A 561 0.57 -16.60 -13.22
CA PRO A 561 0.69 -17.39 -14.45
C PRO A 561 -0.64 -17.64 -15.19
N ASN A 562 -1.77 -17.38 -14.52
CA ASN A 562 -3.10 -17.48 -15.11
C ASN A 562 -3.67 -16.13 -15.59
N GLY A 563 -2.95 -15.01 -15.42
CA GLY A 563 -3.43 -13.66 -15.69
C GLY A 563 -4.66 -13.29 -14.85
N TYR A 564 -4.56 -12.33 -13.93
CA TYR A 564 -5.78 -11.81 -13.30
C TYR A 564 -6.46 -10.86 -14.28
N LEU A 565 -7.30 -11.41 -15.16
CA LEU A 565 -8.33 -10.64 -15.85
C LEU A 565 -9.67 -10.96 -15.19
N ARG A 566 -10.22 -9.98 -14.49
CA ARG A 566 -11.57 -10.11 -13.94
C ARG A 566 -12.58 -9.53 -14.90
N LYS A 567 -13.78 -10.09 -14.89
CA LYS A 567 -14.93 -9.40 -15.47
C LYS A 567 -15.17 -8.13 -14.67
N MET A 568 -15.12 -7.01 -15.37
CA MET A 568 -15.42 -5.69 -14.85
C MET A 568 -16.65 -5.19 -15.59
N TYR A 569 -17.61 -4.66 -14.85
CA TYR A 569 -18.85 -4.12 -15.39
C TYR A 569 -18.90 -2.63 -15.10
N TYR A 570 -19.22 -1.85 -16.13
CA TYR A 570 -19.51 -0.43 -16.03
C TYR A 570 -21.00 -0.24 -16.28
N GLY A 571 -21.77 -0.13 -15.20
CA GLY A 571 -23.22 -0.36 -15.23
C GLY A 571 -23.52 -1.82 -15.53
N GLU A 572 -24.30 -2.07 -16.58
CA GLU A 572 -24.60 -3.41 -17.08
C GLU A 572 -23.69 -3.87 -18.22
N LEU A 573 -22.79 -3.01 -18.70
CA LEU A 573 -21.91 -3.32 -19.81
C LEU A 573 -20.59 -3.91 -19.30
N LEU A 574 -20.16 -5.01 -19.92
CA LEU A 574 -18.84 -5.59 -19.67
C LEU A 574 -17.77 -4.63 -20.22
N VAL A 575 -16.78 -4.29 -19.40
CA VAL A 575 -15.61 -3.53 -19.81
C VAL A 575 -14.75 -4.41 -20.70
N ARG A 576 -14.63 -4.04 -21.97
CA ARG A 576 -13.87 -4.81 -22.96
C ARG A 576 -12.38 -4.61 -22.75
N VAL A 577 -11.64 -5.73 -22.69
CA VAL A 577 -10.19 -5.75 -22.50
C VAL A 577 -9.55 -6.54 -23.63
N ILE A 578 -8.51 -5.96 -24.22
CA ILE A 578 -7.75 -6.48 -25.35
C ILE A 578 -6.34 -6.84 -24.87
N PHE A 579 -5.72 -7.84 -25.50
CA PHE A 579 -4.34 -8.23 -25.26
C PHE A 579 -3.42 -7.80 -26.40
N ARG A 580 -2.19 -7.39 -26.07
CA ARG A 580 -1.15 -7.12 -27.07
C ARG A 580 -0.90 -8.39 -27.91
N PRO A 581 -0.79 -8.28 -29.24
CA PRO A 581 -0.46 -9.41 -30.10
C PRO A 581 0.80 -10.14 -29.63
N GLY A 582 0.76 -11.48 -29.61
CA GLY A 582 1.88 -12.33 -29.20
C GLY A 582 1.89 -12.75 -27.72
N ILE A 583 0.95 -12.28 -26.91
CA ILE A 583 0.77 -12.78 -25.53
C ILE A 583 -0.23 -13.93 -25.55
N VAL A 584 0.25 -15.15 -25.32
CA VAL A 584 -0.61 -16.33 -25.13
C VAL A 584 -1.00 -16.42 -23.65
N VAL A 585 -2.26 -16.15 -23.35
CA VAL A 585 -2.77 -16.29 -21.98
C VAL A 585 -3.26 -17.73 -21.80
N ASN A 586 -2.63 -18.46 -20.87
CA ASN A 586 -3.20 -19.71 -20.36
C ASN A 586 -4.35 -19.34 -19.41
N THR A 587 -5.52 -19.01 -19.96
CA THR A 587 -6.74 -18.89 -19.16
C THR A 587 -7.12 -20.30 -18.71
N GLY A 588 -6.66 -20.70 -17.53
CA GLY A 588 -7.17 -21.89 -16.86
C GLY A 588 -8.67 -21.69 -16.65
N GLU A 589 -9.46 -22.47 -17.38
CA GLU A 589 -10.90 -22.33 -17.64
C GLU A 589 -11.24 -21.31 -18.75
N ALA A 590 -11.82 -21.86 -19.82
CA ALA A 590 -12.16 -21.19 -21.06
C ALA A 590 -13.09 -19.98 -20.85
N LEU A 591 -12.52 -18.78 -20.87
CA LEU A 591 -13.22 -17.62 -21.40
C LEU A 591 -12.94 -17.60 -22.90
N ASP A 592 -13.88 -18.16 -23.64
CA ASP A 592 -13.91 -18.19 -25.08
C ASP A 592 -13.70 -16.76 -25.63
N CYS A 593 -12.49 -16.50 -26.14
CA CYS A 593 -12.11 -15.20 -26.70
C CYS A 593 -12.90 -14.85 -27.98
N SER A 594 -13.72 -15.76 -28.49
CA SER A 594 -14.59 -15.51 -29.65
C SER A 594 -15.88 -14.73 -29.33
N ASN A 595 -16.19 -14.51 -28.04
CA ASN A 595 -17.38 -13.76 -27.58
C ASN A 595 -17.05 -12.47 -26.77
N LEU A 596 -15.86 -11.87 -26.94
CA LEU A 596 -15.41 -10.64 -26.22
C LEU A 596 -15.18 -9.40 -27.12
#